data_AF-A0A8T5XWZ5-F1
#
_entry.id   AF-A0A8T5XWZ5-F1
#
_cell.length_a   1.000
_cell.length_b   1.000
_cell.length_c   1.000
_cell.angle_alpha   90.00
_cell.angle_beta   90.00
_cell.angle_gamma   90.00
#
_symmetry.space_group_name_H-M   'P 1'
#
loop_
_entity.id
_entity.type
_entity.pdbx_description
1 polymer ?
#
loop_
_entity_poly.entity_id
_entity_poly.type
_entity_poly.pdbx_seq_one_letter_code
_entity_poly.pdbx_strand_id
1 'polypeptide(L)'
;MFAWVKEAYGEKWGYIVCWLNWTAKIFWYPGYLTFITVSSAFVLGRPELADNKFFVIPVVLGVFWFITTVNLKGMKTGKWFSNFGALLGSIIPAVLLIGLGLASVFVFKKPVATEYNLSTLIPDFGQGSNIAALSALMFAMAGVEVTAAFATDVKDAQRVFPKAIFTSAFIVAGLYILGTVCITFMMTPDKIVSASGIMDTFKLIAQTLGIGE
;
A
#
# COMPACT_ATOMS: atom_id res chain seq x y z
N MET A 1 -7.78 2.88 -21.16
CA MET A 1 -6.95 1.71 -21.49
C MET A 1 -7.42 1.02 -22.77
N PHE A 2 -8.62 0.40 -22.80
CA PHE A 2 -9.16 -0.24 -24.03
C PHE A 2 -9.12 0.69 -25.24
N ALA A 3 -9.72 1.89 -25.13
CA ALA A 3 -9.86 2.82 -26.24
C ALA A 3 -8.52 3.21 -26.86
N TRP A 4 -7.49 3.45 -26.05
CA TRP A 4 -6.19 3.94 -26.54
C TRP A 4 -5.35 2.84 -27.19
N VAL A 5 -5.39 1.63 -26.60
CA VAL A 5 -4.71 0.47 -27.19
C VAL A 5 -5.43 0.01 -28.45
N LYS A 6 -6.76 0.10 -28.48
CA LYS A 6 -7.56 -0.15 -29.69
C LYS A 6 -7.20 0.83 -30.81
N GLU A 7 -7.08 2.12 -30.50
CA GLU A 7 -6.71 3.14 -31.49
C GLU A 7 -5.30 2.93 -32.05
N ALA A 8 -4.33 2.57 -31.19
CA ALA A 8 -2.93 2.43 -31.60
C ALA A 8 -2.59 1.06 -32.23
N TYR A 9 -3.17 -0.03 -31.72
CA TYR A 9 -2.77 -1.40 -32.05
C TYR A 9 -3.94 -2.29 -32.52
N GLY A 10 -5.17 -1.79 -32.49
CA GLY A 10 -6.37 -2.53 -32.90
C GLY A 10 -7.07 -3.28 -31.76
N GLU A 11 -8.26 -3.79 -32.07
CA GLU A 11 -9.22 -4.31 -31.09
C GLU A 11 -8.73 -5.53 -30.30
N LYS A 12 -8.03 -6.46 -30.96
CA LYS A 12 -7.47 -7.66 -30.30
C LYS A 12 -6.54 -7.30 -29.14
N TRP A 13 -5.67 -6.32 -29.34
CA TRP A 13 -4.73 -5.87 -28.31
C TRP A 13 -5.42 -5.05 -27.22
N GLY A 14 -6.41 -4.24 -27.60
CA GLY A 14 -7.28 -3.56 -26.64
C GLY A 14 -7.95 -4.54 -25.67
N TYR A 15 -8.48 -5.64 -26.19
CA TYR A 15 -9.08 -6.72 -25.39
C TYR A 15 -8.05 -7.39 -24.46
N ILE A 16 -6.90 -7.81 -24.99
CA ILE A 16 -5.84 -8.48 -24.20
C ILE A 16 -5.41 -7.62 -23.03
N VAL A 17 -5.17 -6.32 -23.24
CA VAL A 17 -4.72 -5.43 -22.18
C VAL A 17 -5.78 -5.29 -21.08
N CYS A 18 -7.06 -5.21 -21.45
CA CYS A 18 -8.15 -5.16 -20.45
C CYS A 18 -8.29 -6.48 -19.70
N TRP A 19 -8.15 -7.61 -20.39
CA TRP A 19 -8.16 -8.93 -19.79
C TRP A 19 -7.02 -9.13 -18.78
N LEU A 20 -5.80 -8.71 -19.14
CA LEU A 20 -4.63 -8.77 -18.27
C LEU A 20 -4.79 -7.85 -17.06
N ASN A 21 -5.29 -6.61 -17.25
CA ASN A 21 -5.54 -5.70 -16.14
C ASN A 21 -6.58 -6.25 -15.16
N TRP A 22 -7.66 -6.84 -15.67
CA TRP A 22 -8.68 -7.48 -14.84
C TRP A 22 -8.13 -8.70 -14.09
N THR A 23 -7.37 -9.55 -14.78
CA THR A 23 -6.75 -10.74 -14.18
C THR A 23 -5.75 -10.38 -13.08
N ALA A 24 -4.94 -9.34 -13.29
CA ALA A 24 -4.00 -8.84 -12.28
C ALA A 24 -4.71 -8.44 -10.97
N LYS A 25 -5.92 -7.86 -11.05
CA LYS A 25 -6.72 -7.48 -9.88
C LYS A 25 -7.18 -8.67 -9.05
N ILE A 26 -7.41 -9.83 -9.67
CA ILE A 26 -7.79 -11.06 -8.94
C ILE A 26 -6.71 -11.44 -7.93
N PHE A 27 -5.43 -11.28 -8.31
CA PHE A 27 -4.30 -11.58 -7.43
C PHE A 27 -4.05 -10.48 -6.38
N TRP A 28 -4.54 -9.26 -6.60
CA TRP A 28 -4.44 -8.16 -5.63
C TRP A 28 -5.37 -8.33 -4.43
N TYR A 29 -6.63 -8.72 -4.66
CA TYR A 29 -7.63 -8.73 -3.60
C TYR A 29 -7.28 -9.61 -2.38
N PRO A 30 -6.72 -10.82 -2.53
CA PRO A 30 -6.31 -11.64 -1.40
C PRO A 30 -5.30 -10.92 -0.49
N GLY A 31 -4.35 -10.18 -1.07
CA GLY A 31 -3.36 -9.42 -0.29
C GLY A 31 -3.99 -8.40 0.65
N TYR A 32 -4.96 -7.62 0.15
CA TYR A 32 -5.70 -6.66 0.97
C TYR A 32 -6.56 -7.33 2.04
N LEU A 33 -7.22 -8.44 1.71
CA LEU A 33 -8.04 -9.17 2.67
C LEU A 33 -7.19 -9.77 3.79
N THR A 34 -6.01 -10.29 3.47
CA THR A 34 -5.03 -10.74 4.47
C THR A 34 -4.58 -9.58 5.35
N PHE A 35 -4.23 -8.43 4.76
CA PHE A 35 -3.83 -7.25 5.53
C PHE A 35 -4.91 -6.77 6.50
N ILE A 36 -6.18 -6.73 6.08
CA ILE A 36 -7.31 -6.37 6.95
C ILE A 36 -7.47 -7.38 8.09
N THR A 37 -7.31 -8.66 7.78
CA THR A 37 -7.43 -9.74 8.76
C THR A 37 -6.33 -9.65 9.82
N VAL A 38 -5.07 -9.52 9.40
CA VAL A 38 -3.93 -9.29 10.31
C VAL A 38 -4.17 -8.04 11.15
N SER A 39 -4.55 -6.92 10.53
CA SER A 39 -4.84 -5.68 11.25
C SER A 39 -5.92 -5.87 12.32
N SER A 40 -6.98 -6.62 12.03
CA SER A 40 -8.03 -6.92 13.02
C SER A 40 -7.55 -7.79 14.17
N ALA A 41 -6.67 -8.76 13.92
CA ALA A 41 -6.04 -9.57 14.98
C ALA A 41 -5.20 -8.71 15.94
N PHE A 42 -4.46 -7.72 15.39
CA PHE A 42 -3.69 -6.76 16.19
C PHE A 42 -4.59 -5.85 17.03
N VAL A 43 -5.71 -5.35 16.47
CA VAL A 43 -6.69 -4.54 17.21
C VAL A 43 -7.31 -5.31 18.37
N LEU A 44 -7.52 -6.62 18.22
CA LEU A 44 -8.01 -7.51 19.28
C LEU A 44 -6.95 -7.86 20.34
N GLY A 45 -5.73 -7.33 20.23
CA GLY A 45 -4.61 -7.63 21.14
C GLY A 45 -4.10 -9.06 21.04
N ARG A 46 -4.47 -9.82 19.99
CA ARG A 46 -4.12 -11.23 19.80
C ARG A 46 -3.52 -11.44 18.42
N PRO A 47 -2.25 -11.03 18.19
CA PRO A 47 -1.58 -11.17 16.90
C PRO A 47 -1.49 -12.64 16.45
N GLU A 48 -1.47 -13.59 17.39
CA GLU A 48 -1.51 -15.04 17.10
C GLU A 48 -2.72 -15.49 16.27
N LEU A 49 -3.82 -14.71 16.30
CA LEU A 49 -5.00 -15.01 15.48
C LEU A 49 -4.75 -14.79 13.98
N ALA A 50 -3.71 -14.02 13.61
CA ALA A 50 -3.34 -13.80 12.22
C ALA A 50 -2.94 -15.10 11.51
N ASP A 51 -2.38 -16.06 12.23
CA ASP A 51 -1.98 -17.38 11.70
C ASP A 51 -3.07 -18.44 11.85
N ASN A 52 -4.13 -18.15 12.62
CA ASN A 52 -5.21 -19.09 12.88
C ASN A 52 -6.22 -19.11 11.72
N LYS A 53 -6.17 -20.18 10.92
CA LYS A 53 -7.08 -20.40 9.77
C LYS A 53 -8.56 -20.29 10.14
N PHE A 54 -8.96 -20.72 11.34
CA PHE A 54 -10.35 -20.65 11.79
C PHE A 54 -10.81 -19.22 12.12
N PHE A 55 -9.87 -18.31 12.39
CA PHE A 55 -10.16 -16.88 12.51
C PHE A 55 -10.09 -16.18 11.15
N VAL A 56 -9.04 -16.48 10.37
CA VAL A 56 -8.77 -15.80 9.10
C VAL A 56 -9.89 -16.00 8.09
N ILE A 57 -10.37 -17.23 7.90
CA ILE A 57 -11.36 -17.55 6.85
C ILE A 57 -12.69 -16.80 7.07
N PRO A 58 -13.33 -16.85 8.26
CA PRO A 58 -14.57 -16.11 8.50
C PRO A 58 -14.41 -14.60 8.36
N VAL A 59 -13.29 -14.03 8.83
CA VAL A 59 -13.02 -12.59 8.74
C VAL A 59 -12.88 -12.15 7.29
N VAL A 60 -12.08 -12.86 6.50
CA VAL A 60 -11.91 -12.58 5.06
C VAL A 60 -13.24 -12.64 4.32
N LEU A 61 -14.03 -13.69 4.53
CA LEU A 61 -15.34 -13.85 3.88
C LEU A 61 -16.34 -12.77 4.33
N GLY A 62 -16.36 -12.44 5.62
CA GLY A 62 -17.22 -11.40 6.17
C GLY A 62 -16.89 -10.02 5.59
N VAL A 63 -15.61 -9.65 5.54
CA VAL A 63 -15.15 -8.39 4.95
C VAL A 63 -15.48 -8.34 3.45
N PHE A 64 -15.24 -9.43 2.73
CA PHE A 64 -15.54 -9.51 1.30
C PHE A 64 -17.02 -9.26 0.99
N TRP A 65 -17.92 -9.95 1.69
CA TRP A 65 -19.37 -9.79 1.48
C TRP A 65 -19.89 -8.44 1.99
N PHE A 66 -19.31 -7.92 3.06
CA PHE A 66 -19.62 -6.58 3.55
C PHE A 66 -19.30 -5.52 2.49
N ILE A 67 -18.06 -5.51 1.97
CA ILE A 67 -17.63 -4.59 0.93
C ILE A 67 -18.49 -4.75 -0.33
N THR A 68 -18.81 -5.99 -0.72
CA THR A 68 -19.70 -6.27 -1.86
C THR A 68 -21.07 -5.64 -1.65
N THR A 69 -21.68 -5.84 -0.48
CA THR A 69 -23.00 -5.27 -0.15
C THR A 69 -22.99 -3.74 -0.15
N VAL A 70 -21.93 -3.11 0.37
CA VAL A 70 -21.76 -1.65 0.32
C VAL A 70 -21.68 -1.15 -1.13
N ASN A 71 -20.96 -1.87 -2.00
CA ASN A 71 -20.86 -1.52 -3.43
C ASN A 71 -22.20 -1.70 -4.17
N LEU A 72 -23.02 -2.69 -3.79
CA LEU A 72 -24.35 -2.90 -4.39
C LEU A 72 -25.37 -1.81 -4.02
N LYS A 73 -25.18 -1.10 -2.90
CA LYS A 73 -26.08 0.00 -2.45
C LYS A 73 -25.93 1.31 -3.22
N GLY A 74 -25.12 1.34 -4.29
CA GLY A 74 -25.02 2.44 -5.23
C GLY A 74 -23.75 3.29 -5.10
N MET A 75 -23.40 3.98 -6.19
CA MET A 75 -22.12 4.69 -6.34
C MET A 75 -21.86 5.79 -5.30
N LYS A 76 -22.91 6.45 -4.78
CA LYS A 76 -22.77 7.50 -3.75
C LYS A 76 -22.23 6.94 -2.43
N THR A 77 -22.80 5.81 -1.99
CA THR A 77 -22.37 5.11 -0.76
C THR A 77 -20.96 4.57 -0.91
N GLY A 78 -20.65 3.97 -2.07
CA GLY A 78 -19.30 3.50 -2.39
C GLY A 78 -18.25 4.61 -2.35
N LYS A 79 -18.56 5.79 -2.92
CA LYS A 79 -17.66 6.96 -2.88
C LYS A 79 -17.44 7.46 -1.45
N TRP A 80 -18.50 7.59 -0.65
CA TRP A 80 -18.37 8.01 0.74
C TRP A 80 -17.53 7.01 1.56
N PHE A 81 -17.83 5.71 1.41
CA PHE A 81 -17.10 4.65 2.09
C PHE A 81 -15.63 4.61 1.68
N SER A 82 -15.33 4.78 0.39
CA SER A 82 -13.96 4.85 -0.12
C SER A 82 -13.20 6.05 0.42
N ASN A 83 -13.81 7.25 0.46
CA ASN A 83 -13.16 8.44 1.02
C ASN A 83 -12.88 8.29 2.52
N PHE A 84 -13.84 7.76 3.26
CA PHE A 84 -13.69 7.51 4.69
C PHE A 84 -12.62 6.45 4.97
N GLY A 85 -12.64 5.35 4.21
CA GLY A 85 -11.64 4.29 4.27
C GLY A 85 -10.24 4.77 3.90
N ALA A 86 -10.10 5.64 2.89
CA ALA A 86 -8.81 6.22 2.53
C ALA A 86 -8.24 7.13 3.63
N LEU A 87 -9.10 7.96 4.23
CA LEU A 87 -8.68 8.89 5.29
C LEU A 87 -8.27 8.14 6.57
N LEU A 88 -9.16 7.29 7.10
CA LEU A 88 -8.90 6.54 8.34
C LEU A 88 -7.93 5.38 8.15
N GLY A 89 -8.00 4.68 7.03
CA GLY A 89 -7.24 3.45 6.79
C GLY A 89 -5.87 3.68 6.14
N SER A 90 -5.61 4.83 5.53
CA SER A 90 -4.33 5.09 4.85
C SER A 90 -3.69 6.39 5.29
N ILE A 91 -4.37 7.54 5.18
CA ILE A 91 -3.75 8.85 5.43
C ILE A 91 -3.34 8.99 6.91
N ILE A 92 -4.25 8.71 7.85
CA ILE A 92 -3.97 8.85 9.27
C ILE A 92 -2.85 7.88 9.73
N PRO A 93 -2.90 6.57 9.41
CA PRO A 93 -1.81 5.65 9.73
C PRO A 93 -0.48 6.07 9.12
N ALA A 94 -0.46 6.57 7.87
CA ALA A 94 0.77 7.03 7.24
C ALA A 94 1.39 8.22 7.98
N VAL A 95 0.57 9.22 8.34
CA VAL A 95 1.04 10.39 9.10
C VAL A 95 1.53 10.00 10.49
N LEU A 96 0.80 9.10 11.18
CA LEU A 96 1.21 8.60 12.48
C LEU A 96 2.52 7.81 12.39
N LEU A 97 2.66 6.92 11.41
CA LEU A 97 3.86 6.11 11.22
C LEU A 97 5.09 6.99 10.94
N ILE A 98 4.97 7.97 10.05
CA ILE A 98 6.06 8.89 9.74
C ILE A 98 6.39 9.76 10.96
N GLY A 99 5.37 10.34 11.59
CA GLY A 99 5.55 11.21 12.76
C GLY A 99 6.19 10.49 13.94
N LEU A 100 5.70 9.30 14.28
CA LEU A 100 6.21 8.49 15.39
C LEU A 100 7.57 7.87 15.07
N GLY A 101 7.80 7.42 13.83
CA GLY A 101 9.09 6.90 13.39
C GLY A 101 10.20 7.95 13.47
N LEU A 102 9.94 9.17 12.99
CA LEU A 102 10.87 10.29 13.13
C LEU A 102 11.06 10.70 14.59
N ALA A 103 9.98 10.78 15.38
CA ALA A 103 10.07 11.12 16.80
C ALA A 103 10.94 10.12 17.57
N SER A 104 10.82 8.81 17.30
CA SER A 104 11.62 7.75 17.93
C SER A 104 13.13 8.02 17.84
N VAL A 105 13.60 8.45 16.67
CA VAL A 105 15.02 8.72 16.42
C VAL A 105 15.44 10.11 16.88
N PHE A 106 14.69 11.16 16.51
CA PHE A 106 15.12 12.54 16.72
C PHE A 106 14.77 13.10 18.11
N VAL A 107 13.64 12.66 18.69
CA VAL A 107 13.17 13.13 20.00
C VAL A 107 13.59 12.17 21.10
N PHE A 108 13.34 10.87 20.91
CA PHE A 108 13.65 9.85 21.92
C PHE A 108 15.08 9.29 21.81
N LYS A 109 15.87 9.73 20.81
CA LYS A 109 17.28 9.36 20.59
C LYS A 109 17.53 7.86 20.62
N LYS A 110 16.58 7.08 20.11
CA LYS A 110 16.69 5.61 20.08
C LYS A 110 17.67 5.18 18.97
N PRO A 111 18.43 4.10 19.19
CA PRO A 111 19.31 3.57 18.17
C PRO A 111 18.48 3.10 16.99
N VAL A 112 18.95 3.44 15.80
CA VAL A 112 18.35 3.03 14.53
C VAL A 112 18.65 1.55 14.31
N ALA A 113 17.63 0.75 14.04
CA ALA A 113 17.78 -0.70 13.87
C ALA A 113 18.55 -1.09 12.59
N THR A 114 18.46 -0.28 11.53
CA THR A 114 19.12 -0.52 10.23
C THR A 114 20.32 0.40 10.04
N GLU A 115 21.45 -0.16 9.62
CA GLU A 115 22.64 0.62 9.26
C GLU A 115 22.51 1.24 7.85
N TYR A 116 22.69 2.55 7.76
CA TYR A 116 22.66 3.30 6.51
C TYR A 116 24.09 3.63 6.06
N ASN A 117 24.64 2.78 5.20
CA ASN A 117 25.95 2.94 4.57
C ASN A 117 25.76 3.02 3.04
N LEU A 118 26.74 3.57 2.31
CA LEU A 118 26.66 3.64 0.83
C LEU A 118 26.45 2.25 0.19
N SER A 119 27.02 1.21 0.82
CA SER A 119 26.88 -0.18 0.40
C SER A 119 25.50 -0.79 0.70
N THR A 120 24.77 -0.30 1.70
CA THR A 120 23.42 -0.80 2.02
C THR A 120 22.32 -0.04 1.27
N LEU A 121 22.63 1.16 0.76
CA LEU A 121 21.73 1.95 -0.09
C LEU A 121 21.72 1.49 -1.55
N ILE A 122 22.81 0.90 -2.03
CA ILE A 122 22.89 0.36 -3.40
C ILE A 122 22.39 -1.09 -3.37
N PRO A 123 21.30 -1.42 -4.08
CA PRO A 123 20.78 -2.79 -4.09
C PRO A 123 21.77 -3.75 -4.77
N ASP A 124 21.99 -4.91 -4.14
CA ASP A 124 22.75 -6.00 -4.73
C ASP A 124 21.90 -6.73 -5.78
N PHE A 125 22.21 -6.53 -7.06
CA PHE A 125 21.50 -7.17 -8.17
C PHE A 125 21.87 -8.64 -8.39
N GLY A 126 22.86 -9.17 -7.66
CA GLY A 126 23.23 -10.58 -7.72
C GLY A 126 22.20 -11.51 -7.06
N GLN A 127 21.33 -10.97 -6.21
CA GLN A 127 20.31 -11.74 -5.48
C GLN A 127 18.95 -11.66 -6.17
N GLY A 128 18.39 -12.80 -6.57
CA GLY A 128 17.08 -12.87 -7.23
C GLY A 128 15.92 -12.32 -6.39
N SER A 129 16.04 -12.34 -5.06
CA SER A 129 15.07 -11.74 -4.13
C SER A 129 14.96 -10.23 -4.30
N ASN A 130 16.06 -9.52 -4.55
CA ASN A 130 16.07 -8.07 -4.74
C ASN A 130 15.40 -7.69 -6.07
N ILE A 131 15.56 -8.51 -7.11
CA ILE A 131 14.87 -8.35 -8.40
C ILE A 131 13.36 -8.59 -8.24
N ALA A 132 12.96 -9.58 -7.44
CA ALA A 132 11.56 -9.83 -7.14
C ALA A 132 10.93 -8.68 -6.34
N ALA A 133 11.64 -8.12 -5.35
CA ALA A 133 11.21 -6.95 -4.60
C ALA A 133 11.06 -5.71 -5.50
N LEU A 134 12.01 -5.47 -6.40
CA LEU A 134 11.91 -4.41 -7.40
C LEU A 134 10.68 -4.58 -8.31
N SER A 135 10.42 -5.82 -8.75
CA SER A 135 9.24 -6.13 -9.57
C SER A 135 7.94 -5.85 -8.82
N ALA A 136 7.88 -6.20 -7.53
CA ALA A 136 6.73 -5.89 -6.68
C ALA A 136 6.53 -4.37 -6.48
N LEU A 137 7.62 -3.61 -6.33
CA LEU A 137 7.58 -2.15 -6.24
C LEU A 137 7.07 -1.52 -7.56
N MET A 138 7.58 -1.98 -8.70
CA MET A 138 7.09 -1.52 -10.00
C MET A 138 5.61 -1.83 -10.19
N PHE A 139 5.17 -3.01 -9.73
CA PHE A 139 3.77 -3.41 -9.78
C PHE A 139 2.89 -2.61 -8.81
N ALA A 140 3.41 -2.21 -7.64
CA ALA A 140 2.70 -1.31 -6.72
C ALA A 140 2.44 0.08 -7.33
N MET A 141 3.28 0.50 -8.29
CA MET A 141 3.09 1.73 -9.06
C MET A 141 2.15 1.58 -10.26
N ALA A 142 1.73 0.34 -10.58
CA ALA A 142 0.73 0.11 -11.62
C ALA A 142 -0.65 0.63 -11.15
N GLY A 143 -1.37 1.31 -12.04
CA GLY A 143 -2.65 1.95 -11.76
C GLY A 143 -2.69 3.43 -12.14
N VAL A 144 -1.54 4.07 -12.39
CA VAL A 144 -1.47 5.45 -12.89
C VAL A 144 -2.21 5.59 -14.23
N GLU A 145 -2.22 4.55 -15.05
CA GLU A 145 -3.03 4.43 -16.28
C GLU A 145 -4.54 4.70 -16.11
N VAL A 146 -5.08 4.54 -14.89
CA VAL A 146 -6.50 4.74 -14.60
C VAL A 146 -6.80 6.23 -14.44
N THR A 147 -5.84 7.02 -13.97
CA THR A 147 -5.97 8.49 -13.85
C THR A 147 -6.24 9.14 -15.21
N ALA A 148 -5.72 8.51 -16.25
CA ALA A 148 -5.82 8.90 -17.63
C ALA A 148 -7.27 8.86 -18.16
N ALA A 149 -8.14 8.05 -17.54
CA ALA A 149 -9.57 8.03 -17.85
C ALA A 149 -10.29 9.34 -17.43
N PHE A 150 -9.73 10.09 -16.47
CA PHE A 150 -10.31 11.35 -16.00
C PHE A 150 -9.76 12.58 -16.73
N ALA A 151 -8.83 12.40 -17.68
CA ALA A 151 -8.22 13.51 -18.39
C ALA A 151 -9.23 14.36 -19.18
N THR A 152 -10.33 13.77 -19.64
CA THR A 152 -11.42 14.48 -20.34
C THR A 152 -12.22 15.42 -19.44
N ASP A 153 -12.22 15.18 -18.13
CA ASP A 153 -12.96 15.97 -17.13
C ASP A 153 -12.11 17.09 -16.50
N VAL A 154 -10.86 17.25 -16.95
CA VAL A 154 -9.90 18.23 -16.44
C VAL A 154 -9.78 19.40 -17.42
N LYS A 155 -9.99 20.62 -16.90
CA LYS A 155 -9.73 21.86 -17.66
C LYS A 155 -8.24 21.94 -18.04
N ASP A 156 -7.94 22.24 -19.30
CA ASP A 156 -6.58 22.33 -19.83
C ASP A 156 -5.73 21.07 -19.55
N ALA A 157 -6.32 19.89 -19.77
CA ALA A 157 -5.68 18.60 -19.52
C ALA A 157 -4.25 18.49 -20.09
N GLN A 158 -3.98 19.06 -21.28
CA GLN A 158 -2.65 19.04 -21.89
C GLN A 158 -1.53 19.66 -21.01
N ARG A 159 -1.86 20.65 -20.17
CA ARG A 159 -0.88 21.32 -19.29
C ARG A 159 -1.00 20.86 -17.84
N VAL A 160 -2.23 20.65 -17.37
CA VAL A 160 -2.50 20.29 -15.97
C VAL A 160 -2.14 18.83 -15.72
N PHE A 161 -2.47 17.93 -16.64
CA PHE A 161 -2.30 16.49 -16.44
C PHE A 161 -0.82 16.08 -16.30
N PRO A 162 0.12 16.53 -17.16
CA PRO A 162 1.54 16.21 -16.96
C PRO A 162 2.08 16.76 -15.63
N LYS A 163 1.77 18.02 -15.29
CA LYS A 163 2.20 18.62 -14.02
C LYS A 163 1.66 17.87 -12.81
N ALA A 164 0.39 17.48 -12.85
CA ALA A 164 -0.25 16.72 -11.79
C ALA A 164 0.39 15.34 -11.61
N ILE A 165 0.69 14.63 -12.70
CA ILE A 165 1.39 13.34 -12.65
C ILE A 165 2.77 13.48 -12.04
N PHE A 166 3.60 14.42 -12.52
CA PHE A 166 4.96 14.61 -11.97
C PHE A 166 4.92 14.98 -10.50
N THR A 167 4.05 15.92 -10.12
CA THR A 167 3.92 16.35 -8.72
C THR A 167 3.46 15.18 -7.84
N SER A 168 2.48 14.40 -8.29
CA SER A 168 2.00 13.22 -7.58
C SER A 168 3.09 12.16 -7.46
N ALA A 169 3.86 11.91 -8.52
CA ALA A 169 4.96 10.95 -8.52
C ALA A 169 6.02 11.31 -7.48
N PHE A 170 6.43 12.59 -7.38
CA PHE A 170 7.38 13.03 -6.35
C PHE A 170 6.83 12.91 -4.93
N ILE A 171 5.56 13.30 -4.72
CA ILE A 171 4.92 13.18 -3.40
C ILE A 171 4.84 11.71 -2.99
N VAL A 172 4.36 10.84 -3.88
CA VAL A 172 4.24 9.41 -3.62
C VAL A 172 5.62 8.81 -3.36
N ALA A 173 6.61 9.05 -4.22
CA ALA A 173 7.98 8.56 -4.02
C ALA A 173 8.56 9.02 -2.67
N GLY A 174 8.38 10.29 -2.31
CA GLY A 174 8.82 10.82 -1.02
C GLY A 174 8.13 10.13 0.17
N LEU A 175 6.81 9.93 0.10
CA LEU A 175 6.05 9.24 1.15
C LEU A 175 6.45 7.77 1.28
N TYR A 176 6.69 7.06 0.17
CA TYR A 176 7.18 5.69 0.18
C TYR A 176 8.57 5.61 0.82
N ILE A 177 9.51 6.46 0.41
CA ILE A 177 10.86 6.50 0.99
C ILE A 177 10.78 6.80 2.49
N LEU A 178 10.05 7.84 2.89
CA LEU A 178 9.91 8.22 4.29
C LEU A 178 9.24 7.11 5.12
N GLY A 179 8.16 6.52 4.62
CA GLY A 179 7.46 5.42 5.28
C GLY A 179 8.36 4.19 5.46
N THR A 180 9.08 3.79 4.40
CA THR A 180 10.05 2.69 4.47
C THR A 180 11.16 2.99 5.47
N VAL A 181 11.75 4.18 5.43
CA VAL A 181 12.82 4.59 6.36
C VAL A 181 12.33 4.58 7.81
N CYS A 182 11.10 5.03 8.07
CA CYS A 182 10.52 5.00 9.42
C CYS A 182 10.29 3.58 9.93
N ILE A 183 9.91 2.64 9.06
CA ILE A 183 9.81 1.22 9.41
C ILE A 183 11.21 0.64 9.70
N THR A 184 12.20 0.92 8.84
CA THR A 184 13.55 0.39 8.98
C THR A 184 14.36 1.03 10.12
N PHE A 185 13.92 2.18 10.64
CA PHE A 185 14.43 2.72 11.91
C PHE A 185 14.11 1.81 13.10
N MET A 186 12.98 1.11 13.03
CA MET A 186 12.46 0.30 14.14
C MET A 186 12.88 -1.17 14.01
N MET A 187 12.98 -1.71 12.79
CA MET A 187 13.31 -3.11 12.57
C MET A 187 14.21 -3.32 11.35
N THR A 188 15.02 -4.37 11.37
CA THR A 188 15.86 -4.75 10.24
C THR A 188 15.02 -5.33 9.10
N PRO A 189 15.45 -5.17 7.82
CA PRO A 189 14.69 -5.65 6.67
C PRO A 189 14.24 -7.12 6.75
N ASP A 190 15.07 -8.00 7.32
CA ASP A 190 14.79 -9.43 7.45
C ASP A 190 13.61 -9.76 8.39
N LYS A 191 13.23 -8.82 9.26
CA LYS A 191 12.11 -8.98 10.21
C LYS A 191 10.81 -8.36 9.69
N ILE A 192 10.85 -7.65 8.57
CA ILE A 192 9.66 -6.99 8.00
C ILE A 192 8.85 -8.03 7.22
N VAL A 193 7.74 -8.45 7.80
CA VAL A 193 6.77 -9.31 7.11
C VAL A 193 5.78 -8.44 6.34
N SER A 194 5.55 -8.73 5.06
CA SER A 194 4.70 -7.90 4.18
C SER A 194 3.27 -7.67 4.70
N ALA A 195 2.71 -8.66 5.41
CA ALA A 195 1.33 -8.59 5.90
C ALA A 195 1.18 -7.87 7.25
N SER A 196 2.21 -7.88 8.11
CA SER A 196 2.15 -7.36 9.48
C SER A 196 3.13 -6.22 9.77
N GLY A 197 4.09 -5.94 8.89
CA GLY A 197 5.24 -5.07 9.19
C GLY A 197 4.88 -3.66 9.65
N ILE A 198 3.80 -3.07 9.12
CA ILE A 198 3.28 -1.78 9.59
C ILE A 198 2.77 -1.89 11.04
N MET A 199 2.01 -2.93 11.35
CA MET A 199 1.42 -3.17 12.66
C MET A 199 2.50 -3.53 13.69
N ASP A 200 3.50 -4.33 13.29
CA ASP A 200 4.67 -4.63 14.11
C ASP A 200 5.49 -3.38 14.41
N THR A 201 5.62 -2.48 13.42
CA THR A 201 6.29 -1.18 13.61
C THR A 201 5.55 -0.32 14.63
N PHE A 202 4.22 -0.21 14.51
CA PHE A 202 3.43 0.53 15.50
C PHE A 202 3.56 -0.07 16.90
N LYS A 203 3.51 -1.40 17.02
CA LYS A 203 3.69 -2.09 18.30
C LYS A 203 5.06 -1.80 18.90
N LEU A 204 6.12 -1.87 18.09
CA LEU A 204 7.47 -1.60 18.57
C LEU A 204 7.65 -0.14 18.97
N ILE A 205 7.07 0.81 18.22
CA ILE A 205 7.10 2.22 18.61
C ILE A 205 6.32 2.43 19.92
N ALA A 206 5.15 1.84 20.05
CA ALA A 206 4.32 1.93 21.26
C ALA A 206 5.07 1.41 22.50
N GLN A 207 5.70 0.23 22.41
CA GLN A 207 6.57 -0.32 23.45
C GLN A 207 7.77 0.59 23.75
N THR A 208 8.38 1.15 22.70
CA THR A 208 9.54 2.05 22.83
C THR A 208 9.20 3.35 23.56
N LEU A 209 7.96 3.82 23.41
CA LEU A 209 7.42 5.02 24.05
C LEU A 209 6.79 4.74 25.43
N GLY A 210 6.72 3.47 25.86
CA GLY A 210 6.04 3.07 27.10
C GLY A 210 4.51 3.20 27.04
N ILE A 211 3.95 3.27 25.83
CA ILE A 211 2.51 3.39 25.59
C ILE A 211 1.99 2.00 25.19
N GLY A 212 1.86 1.08 26.16
CA GLY A 212 1.32 -0.27 25.95
C GLY A 212 2.37 -1.39 26.07
N GLU A 213 1.90 -2.55 26.54
CA GLU A 213 2.68 -3.79 26.74
C GLU A 213 3.03 -4.50 25.42
#